data_AF-A0A4U8STS4-F1
#
_entry.id   AF-A0A4U8STS4-F1
#
_cell.length_a   1.000
_cell.length_b   1.000
_cell.length_c   1.000
_cell.angle_alpha   90.00
_cell.angle_beta   90.00
_cell.angle_gamma   90.00
#
_symmetry.space_group_name_H-M   'P 1'
#
loop_
_entity.id
_entity.type
_entity.pdbx_description
1 polymer ?
#
loop_
_entity_poly.entity_id
_entity_poly.type
_entity_poly.pdbx_seq_one_letter_code
_entity_poly.pdbx_strand_id
1 'polypeptide(L)'
;MSLQRRILKLSPATQSLYTGKHLLGFSGGVDSVALFFLLLEANVPFDIAIVHYHTRKEADDEVAYAQELAQIHNKQCFVAHAPQFSHNFETQARIFRFGFFDEIIESYGYESLILAHQLNDRFEWFMMQLTLGSGLGNLLGFDWGRTYPIVRPLESTPKEELYRFCKERDLRYFEDTSNADLRFRRNFFRHRFCNDLVNTFGVGIAQSLNYLAQDKEYLLSQIAPRILFLESLHKFVSEARESLYKDSKNICEFSKTMRTERGKYQCAIFAFNINEEYLLLLACDKAAKLCGYVLSSKQREEIVKSHFNCKIHNLIIAKNDKLLFIALDSISMFQIVTKEPMTKPFKTLCATYHIPPKIRKLIWWEFQAISTHIESGADSINNPLPSHKTQQENDSFECKIKNFFTL
;
A
#
# COMPACT_ATOMS: atom_id res chain seq x y z
N MET A 1 16.82 14.04 26.15
CA MET A 1 17.49 13.22 25.10
C MET A 1 17.78 14.14 23.92
N SER A 2 18.95 14.05 23.28
CA SER A 2 19.19 14.78 22.04
C SER A 2 18.16 14.39 20.98
N LEU A 3 17.76 15.34 20.12
CA LEU A 3 16.84 15.12 19.00
C LEU A 3 17.27 13.90 18.15
N GLN A 4 18.58 13.75 17.98
CA GLN A 4 19.28 12.61 17.38
C GLN A 4 18.85 11.25 17.97
N ARG A 5 18.83 11.10 19.31
CA ARG A 5 18.43 9.85 19.97
C ARG A 5 16.93 9.54 19.84
N ARG A 6 16.08 10.54 19.57
CA ARG A 6 14.63 10.37 19.38
C ARG A 6 14.29 9.93 17.96
N ILE A 7 14.93 10.52 16.95
CA ILE A 7 14.59 10.30 15.53
C ILE A 7 15.00 8.90 15.05
N LEU A 8 16.08 8.33 15.60
CA LEU A 8 16.61 7.03 15.17
C LEU A 8 16.18 5.84 16.04
N LYS A 9 15.45 6.09 17.14
CA LYS A 9 14.89 5.04 18.01
C LYS A 9 13.45 4.64 17.68
N LEU A 10 12.83 5.26 16.69
CA LEU A 10 11.39 5.15 16.49
C LEU A 10 11.07 4.50 15.14
N SER A 11 10.47 3.32 15.24
CA SER A 11 9.95 2.44 14.19
C SER A 11 10.98 1.56 13.44
N PRO A 12 10.62 0.28 13.14
CA PRO A 12 11.40 -0.59 12.26
C PRO A 12 11.71 0.02 10.88
N ALA A 13 10.82 0.89 10.37
CA ALA A 13 10.99 1.56 9.08
C ALA A 13 12.18 2.54 9.07
N THR A 14 12.56 3.09 10.22
CA THR A 14 13.74 3.97 10.33
C THR A 14 15.01 3.14 10.54
N GLN A 15 14.90 1.91 11.06
CA GLN A 15 16.03 0.99 11.17
C GLN A 15 16.47 0.44 9.81
N SER A 16 15.53 0.22 8.88
CA SER A 16 15.88 -0.20 7.51
C SER A 16 16.66 0.86 6.74
N LEU A 17 16.75 2.11 7.24
CA LEU A 17 17.53 3.16 6.59
C LEU A 17 19.05 3.05 6.79
N TYR A 18 19.53 2.21 7.71
CA TYR A 18 20.98 2.04 7.91
C TYR A 18 21.63 1.15 6.84
N THR A 19 20.83 0.50 6.00
CA THR A 19 21.26 -0.45 4.99
C THR A 19 20.55 -0.14 3.68
N GLY A 20 21.28 -0.20 2.57
CA GLY A 20 20.70 0.00 1.24
C GLY A 20 20.91 1.41 0.71
N LYS A 21 20.21 1.73 -0.37
CA LYS A 21 20.33 3.02 -1.08
C LYS A 21 19.03 3.82 -0.98
N HIS A 22 19.07 5.03 -0.41
CA HIS A 22 17.86 5.83 -0.15
C HIS A 22 17.87 7.18 -0.86
N LEU A 23 16.69 7.64 -1.28
CA LEU A 23 16.51 8.94 -1.92
C LEU A 23 15.82 9.90 -0.95
N LEU A 24 16.43 11.05 -0.65
CA LEU A 24 15.83 12.12 0.15
C LEU A 24 15.13 13.12 -0.77
N GLY A 25 13.82 13.27 -0.60
CA GLY A 25 13.09 14.38 -1.19
C GLY A 25 13.40 15.68 -0.45
N PHE A 26 14.21 16.55 -1.08
CA PHE A 26 14.70 17.79 -0.48
C PHE A 26 14.00 19.00 -1.11
N SER A 27 13.69 19.99 -0.29
CA SER A 27 12.96 21.20 -0.73
C SER A 27 13.59 22.50 -0.27
N GLY A 28 14.78 22.48 0.35
CA GLY A 28 15.44 23.68 0.91
C GLY A 28 14.79 24.25 2.17
N GLY A 29 13.58 23.82 2.53
CA GLY A 29 12.88 24.26 3.73
C GLY A 29 13.44 23.67 5.02
N VAL A 30 13.13 24.31 6.16
CA VAL A 30 13.61 23.94 7.50
C VAL A 30 13.47 22.44 7.81
N ASP A 31 12.35 21.82 7.41
CA ASP A 31 12.09 20.41 7.68
C ASP A 31 13.08 19.51 6.92
N SER A 32 13.29 19.77 5.62
CA SER A 32 14.20 19.00 4.78
C SER A 32 15.67 19.24 5.09
N VAL A 33 16.04 20.46 5.48
CA VAL A 33 17.39 20.80 5.94
C VAL A 33 17.70 20.10 7.26
N ALA A 34 16.81 20.19 8.25
CA ALA A 34 16.98 19.48 9.51
C ALA A 34 17.13 17.98 9.28
N LEU A 35 16.26 17.39 8.45
CA LEU A 35 16.34 15.96 8.13
C LEU A 35 17.66 15.59 7.45
N PHE A 36 18.14 16.38 6.50
CA PHE A 36 19.42 16.15 5.83
C PHE A 36 20.57 15.99 6.84
N PHE A 37 20.73 16.96 7.74
CA PHE A 37 21.79 16.92 8.74
C PHE A 37 21.60 15.81 9.78
N LEU A 38 20.36 15.51 10.15
CA LEU A 38 20.07 14.39 11.04
C LEU A 38 20.44 13.03 10.42
N LEU A 39 20.20 12.85 9.12
CA LEU A 39 20.61 11.64 8.40
C LEU A 39 22.13 11.53 8.27
N LEU A 40 22.83 12.66 8.06
CA LEU A 40 24.30 12.71 8.07
C LEU A 40 24.86 12.34 9.45
N GLU A 41 24.38 12.96 10.52
CA GLU A 41 24.77 12.65 11.90
C GLU A 41 24.48 11.18 12.28
N ALA A 42 23.49 10.56 11.62
CA ALA A 42 23.13 9.17 11.80
C ALA A 42 23.98 8.18 10.98
N ASN A 43 24.82 8.67 10.05
CA ASN A 43 25.50 7.87 9.03
C ASN A 43 24.54 7.05 8.15
N VAL A 44 23.36 7.59 7.85
CA VAL A 44 22.42 6.96 6.91
C VAL A 44 22.90 7.23 5.47
N PRO A 45 23.02 6.21 4.59
CA PRO A 45 23.32 6.41 3.18
C PRO A 45 22.08 6.97 2.45
N PHE A 46 22.24 8.13 1.81
CA PHE A 46 21.18 8.73 1.00
C PHE A 46 21.77 9.68 -0.05
N ASP A 47 21.00 9.91 -1.12
CA ASP A 47 21.21 10.96 -2.12
C ASP A 47 20.00 11.93 -2.15
N ILE A 48 20.12 13.03 -2.88
CA ILE A 48 19.16 14.15 -2.85
C ILE A 48 18.37 14.23 -4.15
N ALA A 49 17.06 14.45 -4.06
CA ALA A 49 16.21 14.86 -5.18
C ALA A 49 15.44 16.14 -4.85
N ILE A 50 15.57 17.16 -5.69
CA ILE A 50 14.87 18.46 -5.57
C ILE A 50 14.13 18.83 -6.85
N VAL A 51 12.98 19.48 -6.71
CA VAL A 51 12.17 19.99 -7.82
C VAL A 51 12.17 21.50 -7.80
N HIS A 52 12.54 22.11 -8.91
CA HIS A 52 12.42 23.53 -9.18
C HIS A 52 11.05 23.85 -9.79
N TYR A 53 10.23 24.66 -9.13
CA TYR A 53 8.87 24.97 -9.59
C TYR A 53 8.74 26.28 -10.37
N HIS A 54 9.82 27.06 -10.53
CA HIS A 54 9.81 28.35 -11.21
C HIS A 54 8.74 29.34 -10.71
N THR A 55 8.33 29.22 -9.45
CA THR A 55 7.27 30.04 -8.83
C THR A 55 7.81 31.23 -8.07
N ARG A 56 9.07 31.16 -7.62
CA ARG A 56 9.68 32.11 -6.68
C ARG A 56 11.14 32.34 -7.06
N LYS A 57 11.68 33.52 -6.74
CA LYS A 57 13.10 33.85 -7.01
C LYS A 57 14.02 32.99 -6.16
N GLU A 58 13.57 32.64 -4.96
CA GLU A 58 14.26 31.79 -4.01
C GLU A 58 14.37 30.33 -4.49
N ALA A 59 13.61 29.91 -5.50
CA ALA A 59 13.67 28.54 -6.02
C ALA A 59 15.04 28.23 -6.67
N ASP A 60 15.68 29.22 -7.28
CA ASP A 60 17.05 29.09 -7.80
C ASP A 60 18.05 28.89 -6.65
N ASP A 61 17.90 29.67 -5.56
CA ASP A 61 18.74 29.56 -4.38
C ASP A 61 18.54 28.23 -3.63
N GLU A 62 17.31 27.72 -3.56
CA GLU A 62 16.96 26.42 -2.97
C GLU A 62 17.67 25.27 -3.70
N VAL A 63 17.70 25.30 -5.04
CA VAL A 63 18.41 24.30 -5.86
C VAL A 63 19.92 24.44 -5.74
N ALA A 64 20.45 25.66 -5.81
CA ALA A 64 21.87 25.91 -5.66
C ALA A 64 22.38 25.41 -4.29
N TYR A 65 21.61 25.66 -3.22
CA TYR A 65 21.95 25.17 -1.89
C TYR A 65 21.87 23.64 -1.77
N ALA A 66 20.90 22.99 -2.42
CA ALA A 66 20.83 21.53 -2.46
C ALA A 66 22.06 20.91 -3.15
N GLN A 67 22.51 21.51 -4.24
CA GLN A 67 23.72 21.10 -4.97
C GLN A 67 25.00 21.34 -4.16
N GLU A 68 25.09 22.49 -3.48
CA GLU A 68 26.18 22.82 -2.56
C GLU A 68 26.30 21.79 -1.44
N LEU A 69 25.19 21.49 -0.74
CA LEU A 69 25.16 20.47 0.32
C LEU A 69 25.55 19.09 -0.21
N ALA A 70 25.07 18.73 -1.40
CA ALA A 70 25.43 17.46 -2.01
C ALA A 70 26.93 17.37 -2.31
N GLN A 71 27.53 18.43 -2.85
CA GLN A 71 28.96 18.49 -3.13
C GLN A 71 29.80 18.40 -1.85
N ILE A 72 29.46 19.18 -0.82
CA ILE A 72 30.18 19.22 0.46
C ILE A 72 30.16 17.84 1.14
N HIS A 73 29.02 17.15 1.08
CA HIS A 73 28.81 15.88 1.78
C HIS A 73 28.93 14.64 0.88
N ASN A 74 29.50 14.79 -0.32
CA ASN A 74 29.72 13.72 -1.29
C ASN A 74 28.45 12.89 -1.60
N LYS A 75 27.36 13.58 -1.93
CA LYS A 75 26.06 13.02 -2.30
C LYS A 75 25.77 13.29 -3.78
N GLN A 76 24.93 12.45 -4.40
CA GLN A 76 24.32 12.78 -5.68
C GLN A 76 23.15 13.75 -5.47
N CYS A 77 22.97 14.68 -6.40
CA CYS A 77 21.85 15.63 -6.41
C CYS A 77 21.13 15.56 -7.75
N PHE A 78 19.89 15.10 -7.73
CA PHE A 78 19.01 15.09 -8.89
C PHE A 78 18.11 16.33 -8.84
N VAL A 79 18.05 17.05 -9.95
CA VAL A 79 17.24 18.27 -10.09
C VAL A 79 16.26 18.07 -11.24
N ALA A 80 14.98 18.30 -10.98
CA ALA A 80 13.95 18.39 -12.03
C ALA A 80 13.37 19.79 -12.09
N HIS A 81 13.07 20.24 -13.31
CA HIS A 81 12.38 21.50 -13.57
C HIS A 81 10.91 21.22 -13.88
N ALA A 82 10.02 21.68 -13.02
CA ALA A 82 8.60 21.48 -13.21
C ALA A 82 8.04 22.44 -14.27
N PRO A 83 7.05 21.99 -15.07
CA PRO A 83 6.33 22.88 -15.97
C PRO A 83 5.48 23.88 -15.17
N GLN A 84 5.09 24.97 -15.82
CA GLN A 84 4.13 25.92 -15.25
C GLN A 84 2.76 25.26 -15.08
N PHE A 85 2.22 25.28 -13.86
CA PHE A 85 0.91 24.71 -13.54
C PHE A 85 -0.14 25.83 -13.47
N SER A 86 -1.15 25.78 -14.33
CA SER A 86 -2.16 26.84 -14.44
C SER A 86 -3.32 26.72 -13.44
N HIS A 87 -3.61 25.50 -12.97
CA HIS A 87 -4.72 25.20 -12.06
C HIS A 87 -4.34 24.06 -11.11
N ASN A 88 -4.95 24.00 -9.91
CA ASN A 88 -4.71 22.94 -8.94
C ASN A 88 -3.21 22.70 -8.66
N PHE A 89 -2.45 23.79 -8.52
CA PHE A 89 -1.00 23.79 -8.37
C PHE A 89 -0.50 22.71 -7.40
N GLU A 90 -1.06 22.63 -6.19
CA GLU A 90 -0.63 21.66 -5.16
C GLU A 90 -0.75 20.20 -5.64
N THR A 91 -1.84 19.86 -6.34
CA THR A 91 -2.05 18.50 -6.84
C THR A 91 -1.12 18.21 -8.02
N GLN A 92 -0.98 19.14 -8.97
CA GLN A 92 -0.12 18.94 -10.14
C GLN A 92 1.37 18.89 -9.76
N ALA A 93 1.80 19.80 -8.88
CA ALA A 93 3.15 19.80 -8.30
C ALA A 93 3.45 18.49 -7.58
N ARG A 94 2.49 17.98 -6.78
CA ARG A 94 2.62 16.68 -6.13
C ARG A 94 2.77 15.55 -7.14
N ILE A 95 1.94 15.50 -8.19
CA ILE A 95 2.01 14.46 -9.22
C ILE A 95 3.37 14.50 -9.92
N PHE A 96 3.80 15.67 -10.37
CA PHE A 96 5.10 15.85 -11.03
C PHE A 96 6.26 15.41 -10.13
N ARG A 97 6.28 15.88 -8.88
CA ARG A 97 7.34 15.54 -7.92
C ARG A 97 7.44 14.05 -7.66
N PHE A 98 6.31 13.37 -7.46
CA PHE A 98 6.35 11.93 -7.26
C PHE A 98 6.72 11.17 -8.54
N GLY A 99 6.29 11.63 -9.73
CA GLY A 99 6.74 11.03 -11.00
C GLY A 99 8.25 11.13 -11.18
N PHE A 100 8.84 12.29 -10.82
CA PHE A 100 10.28 12.47 -10.79
C PHE A 100 10.99 11.53 -9.80
N PHE A 101 10.44 11.36 -8.60
CA PHE A 101 10.98 10.40 -7.64
C PHE A 101 10.89 8.96 -8.15
N ASP A 102 9.76 8.58 -8.76
CA ASP A 102 9.56 7.25 -9.34
C ASP A 102 10.65 6.96 -10.39
N GLU A 103 10.92 7.91 -11.29
CA GLU A 103 11.94 7.79 -12.35
C GLU A 103 13.36 7.59 -11.79
N ILE A 104 13.74 8.38 -10.77
CA ILE A 104 15.06 8.23 -10.14
C ILE A 104 15.18 6.89 -9.43
N ILE A 105 14.14 6.51 -8.68
CA ILE A 105 14.14 5.28 -7.89
C ILE A 105 14.31 4.07 -8.80
N GLU A 106 13.57 4.03 -9.91
CA GLU A 106 13.66 2.97 -10.92
C GLU A 106 15.01 2.96 -11.67
N SER A 107 15.49 4.13 -12.10
CA SER A 107 16.70 4.23 -12.92
C SER A 107 18.00 3.97 -12.14
N TYR A 108 18.04 4.34 -10.86
CA TYR A 108 19.25 4.29 -10.04
C TYR A 108 19.20 3.26 -8.91
N GLY A 109 18.12 2.47 -8.83
CA GLY A 109 17.97 1.37 -7.89
C GLY A 109 17.90 1.82 -6.42
N TYR A 110 17.18 2.89 -6.13
CA TYR A 110 16.93 3.28 -4.73
C TYR A 110 15.87 2.35 -4.12
N GLU A 111 16.04 2.01 -2.85
CA GLU A 111 15.16 1.07 -2.13
C GLU A 111 14.05 1.79 -1.37
N SER A 112 14.21 3.07 -1.06
CA SER A 112 13.21 3.86 -0.35
C SER A 112 13.29 5.35 -0.64
N LEU A 113 12.17 6.03 -0.42
CA LEU A 113 12.06 7.48 -0.46
C LEU A 113 11.92 8.02 0.96
N ILE A 114 12.81 8.93 1.37
CA ILE A 114 12.77 9.61 2.65
C ILE A 114 12.13 10.99 2.46
N LEU A 115 11.12 11.32 3.27
CA LEU A 115 10.46 12.63 3.26
C LEU A 115 10.46 13.28 4.64
N ALA A 116 10.65 14.60 4.68
CA ALA A 116 10.72 15.41 5.89
C ALA A 116 9.35 15.78 6.49
N HIS A 117 8.32 14.95 6.31
CA HIS A 117 7.03 15.24 6.94
C HIS A 117 7.13 15.09 8.45
N GLN A 118 6.62 16.09 9.17
CA GLN A 118 6.74 16.21 10.61
C GLN A 118 5.38 16.07 11.34
N LEU A 119 5.37 16.16 12.67
CA LEU A 119 4.17 15.95 13.49
C LEU A 119 3.01 16.89 13.13
N ASN A 120 3.27 18.18 12.94
CA ASN A 120 2.28 19.16 12.49
C ASN A 120 1.69 18.75 11.14
N ASP A 121 2.48 18.26 10.17
CA ASP A 121 1.94 17.81 8.87
C ASP A 121 0.97 16.63 9.04
N ARG A 122 1.35 15.67 9.88
CA ARG A 122 0.52 14.50 10.19
C ARG A 122 -0.76 14.91 10.92
N PHE A 123 -0.67 15.86 11.83
CA PHE A 123 -1.82 16.36 12.58
C PHE A 123 -2.74 17.22 11.71
N GLU A 124 -2.21 18.04 10.80
CA GLU A 124 -2.98 18.75 9.78
C GLU A 124 -3.79 17.78 8.93
N TRP A 125 -3.15 16.71 8.43
CA TRP A 125 -3.84 15.67 7.68
C TRP A 125 -4.94 15.03 8.51
N PHE A 126 -4.62 14.60 9.74
CA PHE A 126 -5.57 14.00 10.66
C PHE A 126 -6.80 14.90 10.85
N MET A 127 -6.60 16.17 11.19
CA MET A 127 -7.69 17.14 11.41
C MET A 127 -8.51 17.36 10.15
N MET A 128 -7.88 17.50 8.98
CA MET A 128 -8.58 17.65 7.71
C MET A 128 -9.43 16.42 7.35
N GLN A 129 -8.94 15.21 7.61
CA GLN A 129 -9.67 13.97 7.35
C GLN A 129 -10.77 13.73 8.39
N LEU A 130 -10.54 14.14 9.64
CA LEU A 130 -11.52 14.08 10.72
C LEU A 130 -12.79 14.84 10.36
N THR A 131 -12.67 16.04 9.77
CA THR A 131 -13.85 16.81 9.32
C THR A 131 -14.60 16.20 8.14
N LEU A 132 -14.07 15.14 7.52
CA LEU A 132 -14.71 14.44 6.40
C LEU A 132 -15.40 13.13 6.82
N GLY A 133 -15.44 12.81 8.12
CA GLY A 133 -16.01 11.54 8.61
C GLY A 133 -15.20 10.32 8.16
N SER A 134 -13.88 10.48 8.03
CA SER A 134 -12.99 9.44 7.53
C SER A 134 -12.82 8.30 8.54
N GLY A 135 -12.75 7.06 8.04
CA GLY A 135 -12.32 5.90 8.84
C GLY A 135 -10.81 5.88 9.10
N LEU A 136 -10.37 5.01 10.02
CA LEU A 136 -8.99 4.96 10.54
C LEU A 136 -7.90 4.91 9.46
N GLY A 137 -8.13 4.17 8.37
CA GLY A 137 -7.18 4.08 7.25
C GLY A 137 -6.92 5.41 6.55
N ASN A 138 -7.96 6.23 6.37
CA ASN A 138 -7.84 7.55 5.75
C ASN A 138 -7.38 8.62 6.76
N LEU A 139 -7.82 8.51 8.02
CA LEU A 139 -7.42 9.44 9.09
C LEU A 139 -5.91 9.50 9.29
N LEU A 140 -5.24 8.36 9.17
CA LEU A 140 -3.80 8.23 9.47
C LEU A 140 -2.91 8.11 8.23
N GLY A 141 -3.49 7.96 7.04
CA GLY A 141 -2.75 7.61 5.82
C GLY A 141 -2.91 8.64 4.71
N PHE A 142 -1.79 9.02 4.11
CA PHE A 142 -1.73 9.66 2.79
C PHE A 142 -0.81 8.92 1.80
N ASP A 143 -0.41 7.69 2.16
CA ASP A 143 0.36 6.80 1.29
C ASP A 143 -0.56 5.93 0.48
N TRP A 144 -0.50 6.10 -0.83
CA TRP A 144 -1.29 5.32 -1.77
C TRP A 144 -0.36 4.68 -2.80
N GLY A 145 -0.26 3.34 -2.75
CA GLY A 145 0.05 2.50 -3.92
C GLY A 145 1.42 2.66 -4.57
N ARG A 146 2.48 2.97 -3.80
CA ARG A 146 3.85 3.01 -4.33
C ARG A 146 4.50 1.62 -4.26
N THR A 147 5.38 1.34 -5.22
CA THR A 147 6.15 0.09 -5.32
C THR A 147 7.34 0.05 -4.35
N TYR A 148 7.70 1.20 -3.78
CA TYR A 148 8.78 1.35 -2.82
C TYR A 148 8.26 1.95 -1.49
N PRO A 149 8.91 1.65 -0.35
CA PRO A 149 8.59 2.25 0.94
C PRO A 149 8.89 3.75 0.96
N ILE A 150 8.00 4.53 1.58
CA ILE A 150 8.24 5.93 1.93
C ILE A 150 8.47 6.02 3.44
N VAL A 151 9.63 6.52 3.84
CA VAL A 151 10.04 6.64 5.24
C VAL A 151 9.97 8.11 5.70
N ARG A 152 9.42 8.34 6.90
CA ARG A 152 9.23 9.69 7.48
C ARG A 152 9.80 9.76 8.88
N PRO A 153 11.13 9.94 9.01
CA PRO A 153 11.79 9.92 10.32
C PRO A 153 11.28 11.00 11.28
N LEU A 154 10.67 12.08 10.77
CA LEU A 154 10.21 13.22 11.55
C LEU A 154 8.74 13.16 11.98
N GLU A 155 7.97 12.09 11.70
CA GLU A 155 6.51 12.11 11.87
C GLU A 155 6.00 12.30 13.31
N SER A 156 6.89 12.12 14.30
CA SER A 156 6.64 12.32 15.73
C SER A 156 7.38 13.54 16.30
N THR A 157 8.04 14.32 15.43
CA THR A 157 8.82 15.50 15.81
C THR A 157 8.02 16.78 15.50
N PRO A 158 7.75 17.62 16.52
CA PRO A 158 7.13 18.94 16.30
C PRO A 158 8.01 19.84 15.44
N LYS A 159 7.40 20.66 14.58
CA LYS A 159 8.12 21.61 13.72
C LYS A 159 9.01 22.58 14.49
N GLU A 160 8.58 23.03 15.67
CA GLU A 160 9.35 23.93 16.53
C GLU A 160 10.67 23.30 17.05
N GLU A 161 10.75 21.97 17.16
CA GLU A 161 12.01 21.29 17.46
C GLU A 161 12.99 21.39 16.29
N LEU A 162 12.49 21.39 15.04
CA LEU A 162 13.32 21.50 13.83
C LEU A 162 13.86 22.91 13.63
N TYR A 163 13.05 23.93 13.94
CA TYR A 163 13.50 25.33 13.98
C TYR A 163 14.62 25.53 15.00
N ARG A 164 14.45 25.03 16.22
CA ARG A 164 15.50 25.08 17.25
C ARG A 164 16.75 24.34 16.81
N PHE A 165 16.61 23.15 16.24
CA PHE A 165 17.74 22.36 15.73
C PHE A 165 18.56 23.13 14.69
N CYS A 166 17.90 23.76 13.71
CA CYS A 166 18.56 24.55 12.68
C CYS A 166 19.21 25.81 13.26
N LYS A 167 18.50 26.52 14.16
CA LYS A 167 19.01 27.74 14.80
C LYS A 167 20.23 27.49 15.68
N GLU A 168 20.22 26.43 16.48
CA GLU A 168 21.33 26.06 17.37
C GLU A 168 22.63 25.71 16.61
N ARG A 169 22.50 25.34 15.34
CA ARG A 169 23.60 24.93 14.45
C ARG A 169 23.89 25.93 13.34
N ASP A 170 23.21 27.08 13.35
CA ASP A 170 23.32 28.10 12.30
C ASP A 170 23.12 27.55 10.88
N LEU A 171 22.16 26.63 10.72
CA LEU A 171 21.88 25.99 9.44
C LEU A 171 21.03 26.91 8.56
N ARG A 172 21.50 27.16 7.34
CA ARG A 172 20.75 27.89 6.32
C ARG A 172 19.56 27.05 5.85
N TYR A 173 18.38 27.67 5.78
CA TYR A 173 17.17 27.12 5.19
C TYR A 173 16.31 28.24 4.58
N PHE A 174 15.36 27.88 3.72
CA PHE A 174 14.45 28.81 3.05
C PHE A 174 13.03 28.71 3.62
N GLU A 175 12.32 29.83 3.68
CA GLU A 175 10.91 29.86 4.09
C GLU A 175 10.01 30.27 2.94
N ASP A 176 8.95 29.50 2.72
CA ASP A 176 7.93 29.82 1.74
C ASP A 176 6.89 30.77 2.35
N THR A 177 6.83 31.99 1.82
CA THR A 177 5.88 33.04 2.23
C THR A 177 4.43 32.68 1.95
N SER A 178 4.16 31.79 0.98
CA SER A 178 2.81 31.30 0.68
C SER A 178 2.21 30.45 1.80
N ASN A 179 3.02 29.97 2.75
CA ASN A 179 2.53 29.23 3.93
C ASN A 179 1.59 30.04 4.82
N ALA A 180 1.57 31.37 4.70
CA ALA A 180 0.66 32.25 5.42
C ALA A 180 -0.72 32.40 4.76
N ASP A 181 -0.88 31.95 3.51
CA ASP A 181 -2.12 32.15 2.75
C ASP A 181 -3.23 31.20 3.20
N LEU A 182 -4.23 31.74 3.91
CA LEU A 182 -5.37 31.00 4.45
C LEU A 182 -6.40 30.56 3.39
N ARG A 183 -6.26 30.98 2.13
CA ARG A 183 -7.12 30.47 1.03
C ARG A 183 -6.89 28.98 0.78
N PHE A 184 -5.69 28.49 1.07
CA PHE A 184 -5.39 27.07 0.98
C PHE A 184 -5.90 26.34 2.22
N ARG A 185 -6.74 25.31 2.00
CA ARG A 185 -7.37 24.54 3.08
C ARG A 185 -6.36 24.02 4.11
N ARG A 186 -5.20 23.54 3.65
CA ARG A 186 -4.15 23.04 4.56
C ARG A 186 -3.59 24.14 5.46
N ASN A 187 -3.27 25.31 4.90
CA ASN A 187 -2.81 26.47 5.68
C ASN A 187 -3.88 26.97 6.65
N PHE A 188 -5.16 26.98 6.24
CA PHE A 188 -6.27 27.31 7.13
C PHE A 188 -6.30 26.38 8.35
N PHE A 189 -6.23 25.07 8.16
CA PHE A 189 -6.18 24.11 9.27
C PHE A 189 -4.93 24.27 10.14
N ARG A 190 -3.76 24.44 9.51
CA ARG A 190 -2.49 24.68 10.20
C ARG A 190 -2.60 25.83 11.18
N HIS A 191 -2.99 27.00 10.69
CA HIS A 191 -3.01 28.24 11.49
C HIS A 191 -4.17 28.34 12.46
N ARG A 192 -5.36 27.81 12.12
CA ARG A 192 -6.56 27.98 12.94
C ARG A 192 -6.74 26.89 13.99
N PHE A 193 -6.20 25.69 13.77
CA PHE A 193 -6.50 24.53 14.62
C PHE A 193 -5.27 23.72 15.02
N CYS A 194 -4.20 23.67 14.21
CA CYS A 194 -3.13 22.71 14.44
C CYS A 194 -1.96 23.31 15.24
N ASN A 195 -1.49 24.50 14.90
CA ASN A 195 -0.27 25.07 15.47
C ASN A 195 -0.32 25.16 17.00
N ASP A 196 -1.36 25.78 17.57
CA ASP A 196 -1.46 25.95 19.02
C ASP A 196 -1.58 24.61 19.75
N LEU A 197 -2.34 23.67 19.18
CA LEU A 197 -2.51 22.32 19.75
C LEU A 197 -1.19 21.54 19.74
N VAL A 198 -0.45 21.54 18.63
CA VAL A 198 0.82 20.82 18.54
C VAL A 198 1.90 21.49 19.38
N ASN A 199 1.93 22.83 19.44
CA ASN A 199 2.90 23.56 20.27
C ASN A 199 2.66 23.29 21.76
N THR A 200 1.41 23.19 22.19
CA THR A 200 1.06 23.00 23.62
C THR A 200 1.07 21.52 24.02
N PHE A 201 0.55 20.64 23.16
CA PHE A 201 0.26 19.23 23.49
C PHE A 201 0.95 18.22 22.55
N GLY A 202 1.97 18.64 21.80
CA GLY A 202 2.60 17.84 20.74
C GLY A 202 3.07 16.46 21.18
N VAL A 203 3.61 16.32 22.40
CA VAL A 203 4.05 15.01 22.94
C VAL A 203 2.87 14.03 23.04
N GLY A 204 1.74 14.46 23.61
CA GLY A 204 0.54 13.64 23.73
C GLY A 204 -0.12 13.36 22.38
N ILE A 205 -0.13 14.35 21.47
CA ILE A 205 -0.64 14.18 20.11
C ILE A 205 0.17 13.15 19.33
N ALA A 206 1.51 13.24 19.36
CA ALA A 206 2.39 12.28 18.70
C ALA A 206 2.16 10.86 19.23
N GLN A 207 2.04 10.70 20.55
CA GLN A 207 1.81 9.40 21.19
C GLN A 207 0.45 8.82 20.78
N SER A 208 -0.63 9.60 20.82
CA SER A 208 -1.96 9.16 20.40
C SER A 208 -1.99 8.76 18.93
N LEU A 209 -1.38 9.55 18.04
CA LEU A 209 -1.30 9.19 16.62
C LEU A 209 -0.50 7.90 16.41
N ASN A 210 0.54 7.65 17.20
CA ASN A 210 1.31 6.40 17.14
C ASN A 210 0.51 5.19 17.61
N TYR A 211 -0.28 5.30 18.69
CA TYR A 211 -1.19 4.23 19.09
C TYR A 211 -2.24 3.95 18.01
N LEU A 212 -2.87 4.99 17.46
CA LEU A 212 -3.82 4.83 16.36
C LEU A 212 -3.19 4.15 15.13
N ALA A 213 -1.91 4.44 14.84
CA ALA A 213 -1.19 3.79 13.75
C ALA A 213 -0.95 2.30 14.01
N GLN A 214 -0.59 1.92 15.25
CA GLN A 214 -0.45 0.53 15.67
C GLN A 214 -1.79 -0.21 15.62
N ASP A 215 -2.86 0.41 16.11
CA ASP A 215 -4.22 -0.13 16.04
C ASP A 215 -4.64 -0.37 14.58
N LYS A 216 -4.33 0.58 13.69
CA LYS A 216 -4.56 0.42 12.24
C LYS A 216 -3.81 -0.78 11.69
N GLU A 217 -2.52 -0.93 12.00
CA GLU A 217 -1.73 -2.07 11.55
C GLU A 217 -2.27 -3.39 12.07
N TYR A 218 -2.63 -3.44 13.36
CA TYR A 218 -3.25 -4.62 13.96
C TYR A 218 -4.57 -4.98 13.27
N LEU A 219 -5.49 -4.02 13.12
CA LEU A 219 -6.77 -4.25 12.44
C LEU A 219 -6.57 -4.67 10.97
N LEU A 220 -5.61 -4.07 10.26
CA LEU A 220 -5.29 -4.46 8.89
C LEU A 220 -4.64 -5.85 8.80
N SER A 221 -3.90 -6.29 9.81
CA SER A 221 -3.34 -7.64 9.89
C SER A 221 -4.44 -8.70 10.07
N GLN A 222 -5.53 -8.36 10.76
CA GLN A 222 -6.73 -9.21 10.85
C GLN A 222 -7.49 -9.25 9.51
N ILE A 223 -7.37 -8.20 8.69
CA ILE A 223 -7.94 -8.10 7.33
C ILE A 223 -6.88 -8.44 6.26
N ALA A 224 -5.97 -9.36 6.55
CA ALA A 224 -5.09 -9.90 5.52
C ALA A 224 -5.96 -10.65 4.49
N PRO A 225 -6.07 -10.17 3.24
CA PRO A 225 -6.75 -10.95 2.21
C PRO A 225 -6.05 -12.29 2.10
N ARG A 226 -6.76 -13.40 2.33
CA ARG A 226 -6.31 -14.68 1.78
C ARG A 226 -6.61 -14.60 0.29
N ILE A 227 -5.58 -14.35 -0.50
CA ILE A 227 -5.66 -14.61 -1.94
C ILE A 227 -5.74 -16.12 -2.07
N LEU A 228 -6.79 -16.62 -2.70
CA LEU A 228 -6.90 -18.05 -3.00
C LEU A 228 -5.89 -18.36 -4.11
N PHE A 229 -4.71 -18.86 -3.72
CA PHE A 229 -3.71 -19.38 -4.64
C PHE A 229 -4.00 -20.86 -4.91
N LEU A 230 -4.15 -21.22 -6.19
CA LEU A 230 -4.39 -22.60 -6.59
C LEU A 230 -3.12 -23.45 -6.64
N GLU A 231 -1.93 -22.86 -6.86
CA GLU A 231 -0.64 -23.58 -6.88
C GLU A 231 -0.14 -23.94 -5.47
N SER A 232 -0.49 -23.15 -4.45
CA SER A 232 -0.11 -23.40 -3.04
C SER A 232 -0.88 -24.57 -2.40
N LEU A 233 -1.93 -25.08 -3.03
CA LEU A 233 -2.75 -26.18 -2.51
C LEU A 233 -2.07 -27.55 -2.64
N HIS A 234 -1.18 -27.74 -3.62
CA HIS A 234 -0.47 -29.03 -3.76
C HIS A 234 0.65 -29.18 -2.72
N LYS A 235 1.37 -28.08 -2.43
CA LYS A 235 2.51 -28.08 -1.51
C LYS A 235 2.09 -28.07 -0.03
N PHE A 236 0.99 -27.39 0.29
CA PHE A 236 0.45 -27.37 1.65
C PHE A 236 -0.11 -28.74 2.06
N VAL A 237 -0.68 -29.53 1.13
CA VAL A 237 -1.17 -30.89 1.43
C VAL A 237 -0.02 -31.89 1.65
N SER A 238 1.16 -31.69 1.04
CA SER A 238 2.35 -32.49 1.31
C SER A 238 3.03 -32.14 2.64
N GLU A 239 3.03 -30.88 3.05
CA GLU A 239 3.72 -30.40 4.26
C GLU A 239 2.81 -30.41 5.51
N ALA A 240 1.49 -30.24 5.36
CA ALA A 240 0.53 -30.27 6.48
C ALA A 240 0.28 -31.67 7.06
N ARG A 241 0.90 -32.72 6.49
CA ARG A 241 0.97 -34.03 7.14
C ARG A 241 2.05 -34.11 8.22
N GLU A 242 2.96 -33.15 8.34
CA GLU A 242 4.07 -33.25 9.30
C GLU A 242 4.33 -32.07 10.27
N SER A 243 3.67 -30.91 10.20
CA SER A 243 3.86 -29.93 11.29
C SER A 243 2.70 -28.96 11.51
N LEU A 244 1.93 -29.22 12.57
CA LEU A 244 1.18 -28.21 13.30
C LEU A 244 2.14 -27.42 14.21
N TYR A 245 1.97 -26.09 14.28
CA TYR A 245 2.67 -25.12 15.13
C TYR A 245 4.09 -24.69 14.68
N LYS A 246 4.15 -23.58 13.92
CA LYS A 246 4.79 -22.29 14.29
C LYS A 246 4.94 -21.40 13.05
N ASP A 247 4.89 -20.10 13.27
CA ASP A 247 5.23 -19.02 12.33
C ASP A 247 4.23 -18.68 11.22
N SER A 248 3.23 -17.87 11.60
CA SER A 248 2.38 -17.08 10.70
C SER A 248 3.12 -15.87 10.12
N LYS A 249 4.20 -16.11 9.38
CA LYS A 249 4.83 -15.14 8.48
C LYS A 249 5.27 -15.86 7.21
N ASN A 250 4.96 -15.25 6.05
CA ASN A 250 5.18 -15.73 4.68
C ASN A 250 4.10 -16.77 4.28
N ILE A 251 3.43 -16.69 3.13
CA ILE A 251 3.98 -16.55 1.78
C ILE A 251 2.94 -15.81 0.91
N CYS A 252 3.33 -14.67 0.35
CA CYS A 252 2.83 -14.23 -0.95
C CYS A 252 3.61 -15.06 -1.98
N GLU A 253 2.96 -15.83 -2.86
CA GLU A 253 3.35 -15.90 -4.27
C GLU A 253 2.46 -16.80 -5.14
N PHE A 254 2.19 -16.24 -6.33
CA PHE A 254 1.67 -16.80 -7.58
C PHE A 254 0.30 -17.53 -7.56
N SER A 255 -0.74 -16.78 -7.95
CA SER A 255 -1.55 -17.21 -9.09
C SER A 255 -0.90 -16.54 -10.30
N LYS A 256 -1.00 -17.10 -11.51
CA LYS A 256 -0.68 -16.36 -12.75
C LYS A 256 -1.59 -15.13 -12.83
N THR A 257 -1.18 -14.10 -12.13
CA THR A 257 -1.70 -12.78 -12.18
C THR A 257 -1.21 -12.26 -13.51
N MET A 258 -2.10 -12.18 -14.49
CA MET A 258 -1.80 -11.37 -15.67
C MET A 258 -1.79 -9.91 -15.20
N ARG A 259 -0.66 -9.51 -14.64
CA ARG A 259 -0.32 -8.14 -14.32
C ARG A 259 -0.08 -7.49 -15.67
N THR A 260 -0.90 -6.53 -16.04
CA THR A 260 -0.59 -5.75 -17.24
C THR A 260 0.71 -4.97 -17.00
N GLU A 261 1.38 -4.50 -18.06
CA GLU A 261 2.57 -3.63 -17.99
C GLU A 261 2.37 -2.38 -17.10
N ARG A 262 1.13 -2.06 -16.73
CA ARG A 262 0.73 -0.96 -15.84
C ARG A 262 0.31 -1.40 -14.42
N GLY A 263 0.61 -2.64 -14.01
CA GLY A 263 0.36 -3.11 -12.65
C GLY A 263 -1.08 -3.48 -12.30
N LYS A 264 -2.01 -3.59 -13.26
CA LYS A 264 -3.42 -3.94 -13.00
C LYS A 264 -3.67 -5.44 -13.03
N TYR A 265 -4.46 -5.95 -12.08
CA TYR A 265 -4.92 -7.34 -12.01
C TYR A 265 -6.03 -7.62 -13.03
N GLN A 266 -5.89 -8.66 -13.87
CA GLN A 266 -6.92 -9.08 -14.83
C GLN A 266 -7.98 -10.04 -14.26
N CYS A 267 -7.61 -10.85 -13.26
CA CYS A 267 -8.53 -11.62 -12.43
C CYS A 267 -7.97 -11.73 -11.02
N ALA A 268 -8.82 -11.54 -10.01
CA ALA A 268 -8.47 -11.72 -8.61
C ALA A 268 -9.74 -12.12 -7.85
N ILE A 269 -9.66 -13.21 -7.07
CA ILE A 269 -10.68 -13.59 -6.09
C ILE A 269 -10.04 -13.43 -4.72
N PHE A 270 -10.58 -12.50 -3.93
CA PHE A 270 -10.19 -12.29 -2.54
C PHE A 270 -11.18 -12.97 -1.62
N ALA A 271 -10.69 -13.77 -0.67
CA ALA A 271 -11.49 -14.34 0.40
C ALA A 271 -11.04 -13.77 1.75
N PHE A 272 -11.98 -13.27 2.54
CA PHE A 272 -11.71 -12.73 3.87
C PHE A 272 -12.53 -13.49 4.92
N ASN A 273 -11.84 -14.01 5.94
CA ASN A 273 -12.49 -14.58 7.12
C ASN A 273 -12.65 -13.48 8.17
N ILE A 274 -13.80 -12.80 8.13
CA ILE A 274 -14.08 -11.62 8.95
C ILE A 274 -15.50 -11.74 9.50
N ASN A 275 -15.62 -11.73 10.83
CA ASN A 275 -16.90 -11.80 11.52
C ASN A 275 -17.54 -10.42 11.75
N GLU A 276 -16.72 -9.37 11.81
CA GLU A 276 -17.15 -8.00 12.11
C GLU A 276 -17.62 -7.24 10.85
N GLU A 277 -18.85 -6.75 10.85
CA GLU A 277 -19.49 -6.15 9.68
C GLU A 277 -18.75 -4.90 9.14
N TYR A 278 -18.21 -4.07 10.03
CA TYR A 278 -17.47 -2.87 9.63
C TYR A 278 -16.12 -3.19 8.96
N LEU A 279 -15.49 -4.31 9.33
CA LEU A 279 -14.25 -4.78 8.69
C LEU A 279 -14.51 -5.36 7.29
N LEU A 280 -15.72 -5.87 7.02
CA LEU A 280 -16.12 -6.34 5.68
C LEU A 280 -16.14 -5.20 4.66
N LEU A 281 -16.63 -4.02 5.07
CA LEU A 281 -16.65 -2.85 4.18
C LEU A 281 -15.23 -2.35 3.89
N LEU A 282 -14.35 -2.39 4.90
CA LEU A 282 -12.93 -2.06 4.72
C LEU A 282 -12.22 -3.06 3.77
N ALA A 283 -12.55 -4.35 3.86
CA ALA A 283 -12.08 -5.36 2.93
C ALA A 283 -12.55 -5.06 1.49
N CYS A 284 -13.80 -4.62 1.31
CA CYS A 284 -14.32 -4.17 0.02
C CYS A 284 -13.55 -2.99 -0.55
N ASP A 285 -13.29 -1.96 0.26
CA ASP A 285 -12.49 -0.81 -0.16
C ASP A 285 -11.06 -1.19 -0.55
N LYS A 286 -10.42 -2.09 0.22
CA LYS A 286 -9.05 -2.54 -0.05
C LYS A 286 -8.99 -3.34 -1.36
N ALA A 287 -9.89 -4.30 -1.55
CA ALA A 287 -9.98 -5.09 -2.77
C ALA A 287 -10.28 -4.22 -4.01
N ALA A 288 -11.21 -3.26 -3.88
CA ALA A 288 -11.51 -2.30 -4.93
C ALA A 288 -10.26 -1.51 -5.34
N LYS A 289 -9.51 -0.97 -4.37
CA LYS A 289 -8.28 -0.19 -4.62
C LYS A 289 -7.19 -1.02 -5.28
N LEU A 290 -7.01 -2.27 -4.85
CA LEU A 290 -6.09 -3.22 -5.50
C LEU A 290 -6.47 -3.46 -6.97
N CYS A 291 -7.78 -3.48 -7.26
CA CYS A 291 -8.29 -3.57 -8.61
C CYS A 291 -8.26 -2.24 -9.39
N GLY A 292 -7.70 -1.17 -8.83
CA GLY A 292 -7.66 0.16 -9.44
C GLY A 292 -8.99 0.91 -9.44
N TYR A 293 -9.89 0.57 -8.51
CA TYR A 293 -11.22 1.18 -8.36
C TYR A 293 -11.39 1.85 -6.98
N VAL A 294 -12.08 2.99 -6.92
CA VAL A 294 -12.37 3.70 -5.66
C VAL A 294 -13.88 3.77 -5.48
N LEU A 295 -14.38 3.15 -4.40
CA LEU A 295 -15.81 3.17 -4.07
C LEU A 295 -16.27 4.58 -3.65
N SER A 296 -17.45 5.00 -4.08
CA SER A 296 -18.14 6.20 -3.61
C SER A 296 -18.93 5.94 -2.32
N SER A 297 -19.36 7.00 -1.60
CA SER A 297 -20.17 6.84 -0.38
C SER A 297 -21.46 6.05 -0.64
N LYS A 298 -22.17 6.37 -1.73
CA LYS A 298 -23.41 5.68 -2.11
C LYS A 298 -23.19 4.20 -2.41
N GLN A 299 -22.05 3.85 -3.02
CA GLN A 299 -21.69 2.45 -3.29
C GLN A 299 -21.35 1.69 -2.01
N ARG A 300 -20.68 2.32 -1.04
CA ARG A 300 -20.46 1.71 0.28
C ARG A 300 -21.76 1.42 0.99
N GLU A 301 -22.70 2.36 0.97
CA GLU A 301 -24.04 2.17 1.52
C GLU A 301 -24.79 1.03 0.81
N GLU A 302 -24.68 0.94 -0.52
CA GLU A 302 -25.28 -0.14 -1.30
C GLU A 302 -24.71 -1.51 -0.92
N ILE A 303 -23.38 -1.60 -0.73
CA ILE A 303 -22.72 -2.84 -0.28
C ILE A 303 -23.29 -3.31 1.06
N VAL A 304 -23.39 -2.41 2.03
CA VAL A 304 -23.93 -2.74 3.36
C VAL A 304 -25.42 -3.09 3.27
N LYS A 305 -26.24 -2.29 2.57
CA LYS A 305 -27.67 -2.54 2.34
C LYS A 305 -27.95 -3.88 1.66
N SER A 306 -27.04 -4.33 0.78
CA SER A 306 -27.13 -5.62 0.11
C SER A 306 -26.65 -6.80 0.96
N HIS A 307 -26.27 -6.57 2.21
CA HIS A 307 -25.60 -7.54 3.08
C HIS A 307 -24.39 -8.20 2.40
N PHE A 308 -23.53 -7.38 1.78
CA PHE A 308 -22.33 -7.83 1.07
C PHE A 308 -22.62 -8.86 -0.04
N ASN A 309 -23.74 -8.67 -0.74
CA ASN A 309 -24.16 -9.51 -1.86
C ASN A 309 -24.63 -8.66 -3.04
N CYS A 310 -23.71 -7.94 -3.68
CA CYS A 310 -23.98 -7.01 -4.78
C CYS A 310 -22.91 -7.08 -5.87
N LYS A 311 -23.14 -6.33 -6.95
CA LYS A 311 -22.14 -6.07 -7.97
C LYS A 311 -22.00 -4.56 -8.10
N ILE A 312 -20.81 -4.04 -7.85
CA ILE A 312 -20.49 -2.61 -7.98
C ILE A 312 -19.51 -2.46 -9.14
N HIS A 313 -19.96 -1.86 -10.25
CA HIS A 313 -19.15 -1.76 -11.47
C HIS A 313 -18.67 -3.15 -11.92
N ASN A 314 -17.36 -3.40 -11.92
CA ASN A 314 -16.75 -4.68 -12.27
C ASN A 314 -16.34 -5.47 -11.02
N LEU A 315 -16.86 -5.14 -9.82
CA LEU A 315 -16.58 -5.86 -8.59
C LEU A 315 -17.82 -6.65 -8.19
N ILE A 316 -17.68 -7.98 -8.13
CA ILE A 316 -18.66 -8.88 -7.55
C ILE A 316 -18.30 -9.06 -6.08
N ILE A 317 -19.23 -8.73 -5.19
CA ILE A 317 -19.09 -8.89 -3.74
C ILE A 317 -20.15 -9.90 -3.31
N ALA A 318 -19.73 -10.98 -2.67
CA ALA A 318 -20.63 -12.00 -2.19
C ALA A 318 -20.12 -12.59 -0.88
N LYS A 319 -20.98 -12.73 0.12
CA LYS A 319 -20.63 -13.30 1.43
C LYS A 319 -21.37 -14.61 1.69
N ASN A 320 -20.74 -15.51 2.43
CA ASN A 320 -21.41 -16.60 3.15
C ASN A 320 -21.17 -16.47 4.67
N ASP A 321 -21.58 -17.45 5.47
CA ASP A 321 -21.49 -17.37 6.93
C ASP A 321 -20.07 -17.16 7.48
N LYS A 322 -19.04 -17.56 6.72
CA LYS A 322 -17.63 -17.55 7.15
C LYS A 322 -16.75 -16.59 6.36
N LEU A 323 -17.06 -16.37 5.08
CA LEU A 323 -16.16 -15.75 4.11
C LEU A 323 -16.85 -14.66 3.30
N LEU A 324 -16.14 -13.56 3.10
CA LEU A 324 -16.44 -12.54 2.10
C LEU A 324 -15.61 -12.79 0.84
N PHE A 325 -16.27 -12.96 -0.28
CA PHE A 325 -15.67 -13.11 -1.62
C PHE A 325 -15.77 -11.79 -2.37
N ILE A 326 -14.65 -11.35 -2.95
CA ILE A 326 -14.60 -10.17 -3.81
C ILE A 326 -13.87 -10.54 -5.08
N ALA A 327 -14.46 -10.28 -6.24
CA ALA A 327 -13.82 -10.59 -7.51
C ALA A 327 -14.09 -9.59 -8.61
N LEU A 328 -13.20 -9.57 -9.60
CA LEU A 328 -13.37 -8.77 -10.81
C LEU A 328 -14.24 -9.49 -11.85
N ASP A 329 -15.33 -8.83 -12.24
CA ASP A 329 -16.19 -9.21 -13.36
C ASP A 329 -15.56 -8.77 -14.68
N SER A 330 -14.77 -9.66 -15.29
CA SER A 330 -14.18 -9.44 -16.61
C SER A 330 -15.11 -9.95 -17.72
N ILE A 331 -15.35 -9.14 -18.76
CA ILE A 331 -16.23 -9.45 -19.91
C ILE A 331 -15.84 -10.78 -20.61
N SER A 332 -14.57 -11.18 -20.54
CA SER A 332 -14.08 -12.46 -21.07
C SER A 332 -14.74 -13.70 -20.42
N MET A 333 -15.22 -13.61 -19.18
CA MET A 333 -15.85 -14.73 -18.49
C MET A 333 -17.13 -15.21 -19.15
N PHE A 334 -17.95 -14.28 -19.65
CA PHE A 334 -19.24 -14.65 -20.23
C PHE A 334 -19.05 -15.46 -21.52
N GLN A 335 -17.97 -15.20 -22.26
CA GLN A 335 -17.62 -15.90 -23.49
C GLN A 335 -16.95 -17.27 -23.25
N ILE A 336 -16.49 -17.55 -22.03
CA ILE A 336 -15.77 -18.79 -21.68
C ILE A 336 -16.67 -19.78 -20.93
N VAL A 337 -17.55 -19.31 -20.03
CA VAL A 337 -18.55 -20.18 -19.36
C VAL A 337 -19.55 -20.76 -20.37
N THR A 338 -19.71 -20.12 -21.53
CA THR A 338 -20.48 -20.65 -22.67
C THR A 338 -19.76 -21.77 -23.42
N LYS A 339 -18.45 -21.97 -23.24
CA LYS A 339 -17.70 -23.07 -23.87
C LYS A 339 -17.87 -24.39 -23.09
N GLU A 340 -17.79 -24.36 -21.76
CA GLU A 340 -18.06 -25.54 -20.92
C GLU A 340 -18.87 -25.19 -19.65
N PRO A 341 -20.10 -25.73 -19.50
CA PRO A 341 -20.94 -25.46 -18.35
C PRO A 341 -20.41 -26.11 -17.06
N MET A 342 -20.65 -25.47 -15.91
CA MET A 342 -20.35 -26.05 -14.59
C MET A 342 -20.94 -27.46 -14.44
N THR A 343 -20.09 -28.43 -14.10
CA THR A 343 -20.50 -29.82 -13.89
C THR A 343 -21.39 -29.97 -12.65
N LYS A 344 -22.22 -31.02 -12.63
CA LYS A 344 -23.08 -31.33 -11.47
C LYS A 344 -22.28 -31.54 -10.17
N PRO A 345 -21.14 -32.28 -10.16
CA PRO A 345 -20.36 -32.44 -8.94
C PRO A 345 -19.78 -31.12 -8.41
N PHE A 346 -19.32 -30.22 -9.28
CA PHE A 346 -18.86 -28.88 -8.87
C PHE A 346 -19.99 -28.07 -8.23
N LYS A 347 -21.20 -28.07 -8.82
CA LYS A 347 -22.37 -27.38 -8.25
C LYS A 347 -22.77 -27.93 -6.88
N THR A 348 -22.79 -29.25 -6.71
CA THR A 348 -23.06 -29.91 -5.42
C THR A 348 -22.07 -29.44 -4.38
N LEU A 349 -20.80 -29.37 -4.75
CA LEU A 349 -19.76 -29.03 -3.80
C LEU A 349 -19.77 -27.54 -3.43
N CYS A 350 -20.00 -26.64 -4.40
CA CYS A 350 -20.29 -25.24 -4.07
C CYS A 350 -21.48 -25.09 -3.10
N ALA A 351 -22.47 -25.98 -3.16
CA ALA A 351 -23.56 -25.98 -2.18
C ALA A 351 -23.09 -26.47 -0.80
N THR A 352 -22.30 -27.55 -0.73
CA THR A 352 -21.73 -28.08 0.52
C THR A 352 -20.92 -27.02 1.29
N TYR A 353 -20.11 -26.23 0.59
CA TYR A 353 -19.29 -25.18 1.20
C TYR A 353 -19.96 -23.80 1.21
N HIS A 354 -21.28 -23.75 0.96
CA HIS A 354 -22.08 -22.53 1.03
C HIS A 354 -21.50 -21.38 0.18
N ILE A 355 -21.00 -21.71 -1.02
CA ILE A 355 -20.35 -20.74 -1.90
C ILE A 355 -21.42 -19.92 -2.62
N PRO A 356 -21.36 -18.58 -2.55
CA PRO A 356 -22.40 -17.74 -3.14
C PRO A 356 -22.56 -17.94 -4.65
N PRO A 357 -23.78 -18.07 -5.19
CA PRO A 357 -24.00 -18.31 -6.63
C PRO A 357 -23.30 -17.31 -7.56
N LYS A 358 -23.18 -16.05 -7.14
CA LYS A 358 -22.53 -14.96 -7.92
C LYS A 358 -21.04 -15.20 -8.19
N ILE A 359 -20.34 -15.93 -7.31
CA ILE A 359 -18.90 -16.18 -7.44
C ILE A 359 -18.60 -17.55 -8.09
N ARG A 360 -19.56 -18.47 -8.18
CA ARG A 360 -19.31 -19.84 -8.66
C ARG A 360 -18.78 -19.90 -10.09
N LYS A 361 -19.26 -19.02 -10.97
CA LYS A 361 -18.80 -18.96 -12.37
C LYS A 361 -17.34 -18.52 -12.49
N LEU A 362 -16.92 -17.57 -11.65
CA LEU A 362 -15.54 -17.10 -11.54
C LEU A 362 -14.62 -18.24 -11.08
N ILE A 363 -15.01 -18.92 -10.01
CA ILE A 363 -14.26 -20.06 -9.47
C ILE A 363 -14.18 -21.19 -10.50
N TRP A 364 -15.26 -21.46 -11.23
CA TRP A 364 -15.27 -22.47 -12.29
C TRP A 364 -14.27 -22.16 -13.42
N TRP A 365 -14.16 -20.89 -13.81
CA TRP A 365 -13.19 -20.48 -14.83
C TRP A 365 -11.75 -20.70 -14.38
N GLU A 366 -11.39 -20.25 -13.18
CA GLU A 366 -10.06 -20.49 -12.59
C GLU A 366 -9.74 -21.98 -12.52
N PHE A 367 -10.73 -22.80 -12.13
CA PHE A 367 -10.61 -24.25 -12.07
C PHE A 367 -10.31 -24.88 -13.46
N GLN A 368 -11.01 -24.41 -14.50
CA GLN A 368 -10.84 -24.94 -15.86
C GLN A 368 -9.48 -24.56 -16.46
N ALA A 369 -9.03 -23.32 -16.29
CA ALA A 369 -7.75 -22.84 -16.81
C ALA A 369 -6.55 -23.66 -16.29
N ILE A 370 -6.63 -24.16 -15.05
CA ILE A 370 -5.59 -25.01 -14.45
C ILE A 370 -5.58 -26.41 -15.05
N SER A 371 -6.76 -26.99 -15.25
CA SER A 371 -6.89 -28.34 -15.81
C SER A 371 -6.27 -28.40 -17.21
N THR A 372 -6.47 -27.37 -18.02
CA THR A 372 -5.86 -27.26 -19.37
C THR A 372 -4.35 -27.07 -19.32
N HIS A 373 -3.82 -26.32 -18.34
CA HIS A 373 -2.37 -26.10 -18.20
C HIS A 373 -1.61 -27.37 -17.79
N ILE A 374 -2.18 -28.20 -16.92
CA ILE A 374 -1.57 -29.46 -16.50
C ILE A 374 -1.54 -30.46 -17.66
N GLU A 375 -2.62 -30.54 -18.44
CA GLU A 375 -2.68 -31.42 -19.62
C GLU A 375 -1.67 -31.01 -20.70
N SER A 376 -1.46 -29.70 -20.90
CA SER A 376 -0.46 -29.19 -21.86
C SER A 376 1.01 -29.39 -21.43
N GLY A 377 1.27 -29.72 -20.16
CA GLY A 377 2.61 -29.95 -19.62
C GLY A 377 3.05 -31.42 -19.63
N ALA A 378 2.17 -32.35 -20.01
CA ALA A 378 2.44 -33.79 -19.98
C ALA A 378 3.11 -34.33 -21.26
N ASP A 379 3.22 -33.53 -22.33
CA ASP A 379 3.77 -33.97 -23.63
C ASP A 379 5.29 -33.76 -23.81
N SER A 380 6.02 -33.41 -22.75
CA SER A 380 7.49 -33.41 -22.80
C SER A 380 8.09 -33.94 -21.51
N ILE A 381 8.30 -35.26 -21.42
CA ILE A 381 9.47 -35.95 -20.82
C ILE A 381 9.22 -37.46 -20.97
N ASN A 382 9.97 -38.10 -21.87
CA ASN A 382 10.11 -39.55 -21.94
C ASN A 382 11.04 -40.04 -20.79
N ASN A 383 10.51 -40.74 -19.79
CA ASN A 383 11.16 -41.92 -19.19
C ASN A 383 10.24 -42.66 -18.19
N PRO A 384 10.37 -44.00 -18.04
CA PRO A 384 9.32 -44.85 -17.49
C PRO A 384 9.30 -44.93 -15.96
N LEU A 385 8.08 -45.06 -15.42
CA LEU A 385 7.71 -45.30 -14.02
C LEU A 385 8.38 -46.53 -13.37
N PRO A 386 8.50 -46.54 -12.02
CA PRO A 386 8.29 -47.74 -11.22
C PRO A 386 6.87 -47.78 -10.63
N SER A 387 6.11 -48.81 -11.05
CA SER A 387 5.07 -49.56 -10.32
C SER A 387 4.06 -48.84 -9.40
N HIS A 388 2.88 -48.59 -9.97
CA HIS A 388 1.54 -49.00 -9.49
C HIS A 388 1.24 -49.12 -7.97
N LYS A 389 0.49 -48.15 -7.43
CA LYS A 389 -0.98 -48.28 -7.12
C LYS A 389 -1.59 -47.13 -6.29
N THR A 390 -0.82 -46.14 -5.84
CA THR A 390 -1.32 -45.08 -4.92
C THR A 390 -1.48 -43.68 -5.53
N GLN A 391 -1.12 -43.49 -6.81
CA GLN A 391 -1.08 -42.15 -7.42
C GLN A 391 -2.36 -41.77 -8.18
N GLN A 392 -3.24 -42.73 -8.47
CA GLN A 392 -4.49 -42.49 -9.22
C GLN A 392 -5.65 -41.95 -8.36
N GLU A 393 -5.57 -42.04 -7.03
CA GLU A 393 -6.64 -41.54 -6.15
C GLU A 393 -6.48 -40.06 -5.75
N ASN A 394 -5.27 -39.51 -5.79
CA ASN A 394 -4.99 -38.11 -5.46
C ASN A 394 -5.35 -37.12 -6.58
N ASP A 395 -5.54 -37.59 -7.82
CA ASP A 395 -5.75 -36.73 -8.99
C ASP A 395 -7.23 -36.58 -9.39
N SER A 396 -8.15 -37.21 -8.64
CA SER A 396 -9.57 -37.17 -8.98
C SER A 396 -10.13 -35.75 -8.87
N PHE A 397 -11.02 -35.40 -9.81
CA PHE A 397 -11.74 -34.13 -9.85
C PHE A 397 -12.37 -33.78 -8.49
N GLU A 398 -12.89 -34.77 -7.76
CA GLU A 398 -13.46 -34.57 -6.42
C GLU A 398 -12.41 -34.25 -5.36
N CYS A 399 -11.19 -34.79 -5.44
CA CYS A 399 -10.10 -34.48 -4.52
C CYS A 399 -9.58 -33.04 -4.71
N LYS A 400 -9.39 -32.64 -5.98
CA LYS A 400 -8.98 -31.27 -6.38
C LYS A 400 -10.00 -30.24 -5.88
N ILE A 401 -11.27 -30.57 -5.99
CA ILE A 401 -12.35 -29.70 -5.56
C ILE A 401 -12.48 -29.65 -4.02
N LYS A 402 -12.40 -30.78 -3.30
CA LYS A 402 -12.47 -30.75 -1.82
C LYS A 402 -11.35 -29.88 -1.22
N ASN A 403 -10.12 -30.01 -1.72
CA ASN A 403 -8.99 -29.21 -1.27
C ASN A 403 -9.18 -27.70 -1.51
N PHE A 404 -9.88 -27.32 -2.59
CA PHE A 404 -10.17 -25.92 -2.90
C PHE A 404 -11.06 -25.23 -1.85
N PHE A 405 -11.94 -25.97 -1.18
CA PHE A 405 -12.97 -25.38 -0.31
C PHE A 405 -12.79 -25.64 1.20
N THR A 406 -11.78 -26.41 1.64
CA THR A 406 -11.51 -26.76 3.05
C THR A 406 -10.52 -25.84 3.81
N LEU A 407 -10.36 -24.58 3.38
CA LEU A 407 -9.43 -23.59 3.99
C LEU A 407 -9.84 -22.99 5.34
#